data_AF-A0AAI8BE90-F1
#
_entry.id   AF-A0AAI8BE90-F1
#
_cell.length_a   1.000
_cell.length_b   1.000
_cell.length_c   1.000
_cell.angle_alpha   90.00
_cell.angle_beta   90.00
_cell.angle_gamma   90.00
#
_symmetry.space_group_name_H-M   'P 1'
#
loop_
_entity.id
_entity.type
_entity.pdbx_description
1 polymer ?
#
loop_
_entity_poly.entity_id
_entity_poly.type
_entity_poly.pdbx_seq_one_letter_code
_entity_poly.pdbx_strand_id
1 'polypeptide(L)'
;MPDHASRGRRGADGRREALTGKLHRDADNFGELRFQEGSGRYVTDCTCGVSVSVRVDCDGNVFDRKTVGYGRRYKTAFRALVSRGMNAPAAGREIGIKKGVAWSWKQEVLPGASQLSGSCRASLRAKWRACVESAPVERRLKTAYEMERGLYRRLHTYDRTWFLSFNSRHRSSRRRGGAPLMETFARLDDARKLIAGRLPPEQVTRKALVAVARAELSGRLPGCHDVAVKRHLSTLAEAKSVFMDRLIDYWFERLAGERVVSLAQFSALGGFSRKRLAAAQRARIVNWLSDDSR
;
A
#
# COMPACT_ATOMS: atom_id res chain seq x y z
N MET A 1 14.29 42.47 1.16
CA MET A 1 15.47 43.09 1.78
C MET A 1 15.18 43.18 3.27
N PRO A 2 16.01 42.67 4.19
CA PRO A 2 17.40 42.17 4.05
C PRO A 2 17.41 40.67 3.70
N ASP A 3 18.35 40.06 2.98
CA ASP A 3 19.81 40.17 2.86
C ASP A 3 20.58 39.62 4.07
N HIS A 4 20.86 38.32 4.03
CA HIS A 4 21.95 37.69 4.77
C HIS A 4 22.56 36.55 3.95
N ALA A 5 23.59 36.93 3.20
CA ALA A 5 24.91 36.30 3.21
C ALA A 5 24.99 34.78 2.97
N SER A 6 25.25 34.45 1.71
CA SER A 6 26.42 33.68 1.27
C SER A 6 27.38 33.26 2.40
N ARG A 7 27.23 32.04 2.92
CA ARG A 7 28.31 31.33 3.62
C ARG A 7 28.71 30.12 2.80
N GLY A 8 29.71 30.33 1.94
CA GLY A 8 30.51 29.25 1.42
C GLY A 8 31.16 28.50 2.59
N ARG A 9 30.93 27.19 2.66
CA ARG A 9 31.79 26.29 3.42
C ARG A 9 32.52 25.40 2.42
N ARG A 10 33.73 25.83 2.08
CA ARG A 10 34.81 24.90 1.72
C ARG A 10 35.18 24.15 3.00
N GLY A 11 35.27 22.83 2.93
CA GLY A 11 35.74 22.02 4.06
C GLY A 11 35.04 20.67 4.15
N ALA A 12 35.31 19.79 3.20
CA ALA A 12 35.29 18.33 3.39
C ALA A 12 36.12 17.69 2.27
N ASP A 13 37.40 18.09 2.20
CA ASP A 13 38.42 17.23 1.63
C ASP A 13 38.76 16.22 2.73
N GLY A 14 38.52 14.93 2.48
CA GLY A 14 38.62 13.91 3.52
C GLY A 14 37.66 12.74 3.42
N ARG A 15 37.43 12.23 2.20
CA ARG A 15 37.44 10.80 1.86
C ARG A 15 36.91 10.60 0.44
N ARG A 16 37.84 10.46 -0.51
CA ARG A 16 37.62 9.80 -1.81
C ARG A 16 37.32 8.31 -1.56
N GLU A 17 36.21 7.97 -0.91
CA GLU A 17 35.79 6.59 -0.72
C GLU A 17 34.97 6.12 -1.95
N ALA A 18 35.74 5.63 -2.93
CA ALA A 18 35.39 4.80 -4.08
C ALA A 18 33.91 4.81 -4.53
N LEU A 19 33.64 5.65 -5.52
CA LEU A 19 32.46 5.58 -6.38
C LEU A 19 32.83 4.99 -7.75
N THR A 20 33.57 3.88 -7.76
CA THR A 20 34.04 3.29 -9.02
C THR A 20 32.94 2.42 -9.62
N GLY A 21 31.97 3.04 -10.28
CA GLY A 21 31.25 2.31 -11.33
C GLY A 21 32.29 1.74 -12.31
N LYS A 22 32.07 0.55 -12.88
CA LYS A 22 33.09 -0.16 -13.69
C LYS A 22 33.69 0.64 -14.86
N LEU A 23 33.03 1.72 -15.31
CA LEU A 23 33.51 2.61 -16.37
C LEU A 23 34.00 3.99 -15.86
N HIS A 24 34.18 4.12 -14.55
CA HIS A 24 34.75 5.30 -13.91
C HIS A 24 36.26 5.36 -14.16
N ARG A 25 36.77 6.56 -14.43
CA ARG A 25 38.17 6.88 -14.69
C ARG A 25 38.62 7.92 -13.67
N ASP A 26 39.92 8.05 -13.45
CA ASP A 26 40.46 8.96 -12.43
C ASP A 26 40.12 10.44 -12.67
N ALA A 27 39.89 10.82 -13.93
CA ALA A 27 39.45 12.16 -14.31
C ALA A 27 37.94 12.39 -14.13
N ASP A 28 37.16 11.34 -13.81
CA ASP A 28 35.72 11.48 -13.64
C ASP A 28 35.38 12.05 -12.26
N ASN A 29 34.70 13.18 -12.25
CA ASN A 29 34.25 13.83 -11.03
C ASN A 29 32.71 13.79 -10.91
N PHE A 30 32.24 13.91 -9.67
CA PHE A 30 30.84 14.14 -9.35
C PHE A 30 30.51 15.63 -9.49
N GLY A 31 29.35 15.91 -10.08
CA GLY A 31 28.78 17.25 -10.09
C GLY A 31 28.18 17.64 -8.75
N GLU A 32 27.61 18.85 -8.70
CA GLU A 32 26.95 19.36 -7.51
C GLU A 32 25.77 18.47 -7.05
N LEU A 33 25.60 18.39 -5.73
CA LEU A 33 24.48 17.69 -5.11
C LEU A 33 23.21 18.51 -5.26
N ARG A 34 22.16 17.90 -5.82
CA ARG A 34 20.84 18.50 -5.98
C ARG A 34 19.84 17.84 -5.06
N PHE A 35 19.16 18.61 -4.21
CA PHE A 35 18.13 18.09 -3.31
C PHE A 35 16.83 17.79 -4.06
N GLN A 36 16.22 16.64 -3.78
CA GLN A 36 14.95 16.23 -4.35
C GLN A 36 13.88 16.14 -3.24
N GLU A 37 13.03 17.16 -3.16
CA GLU A 37 12.03 17.32 -2.10
C GLU A 37 11.10 16.10 -1.95
N GLY A 38 10.63 15.53 -3.05
CA GLY A 38 9.69 14.39 -3.03
C GLY A 38 10.28 13.08 -2.50
N SER A 39 11.60 12.94 -2.40
CA SER A 39 12.25 11.73 -1.90
C SER A 39 13.07 11.96 -0.61
N GLY A 40 13.31 13.23 -0.25
CA GLY A 40 14.22 13.62 0.83
C GLY A 40 15.65 13.14 0.57
N ARG A 41 16.07 13.08 -0.69
CA ARG A 41 17.41 12.59 -1.08
C ARG A 41 18.14 13.65 -1.89
N TYR A 42 19.47 13.64 -1.79
CA TYR A 42 20.32 14.37 -2.73
C TYR A 42 20.66 13.46 -3.90
N VAL A 43 20.78 14.04 -5.09
CA VAL A 43 21.18 13.36 -6.32
C VAL A 43 22.35 14.11 -6.93
N THR A 44 23.38 13.37 -7.33
CA THR A 44 24.51 13.89 -8.11
C THR A 44 24.78 12.96 -9.29
N ASP A 45 25.27 13.55 -10.38
CA ASP A 45 25.70 12.84 -11.56
C ASP A 45 27.22 12.84 -11.64
N CYS A 46 27.80 11.66 -11.88
CA CYS A 46 29.19 11.53 -12.26
C CYS A 46 29.36 11.72 -13.76
N THR A 47 30.45 12.35 -14.16
CA THR A 47 30.90 12.42 -15.56
C THR A 47 31.16 11.04 -16.20
N CYS A 48 31.36 9.98 -15.40
CA CYS A 48 31.36 8.59 -15.89
C CYS A 48 29.97 8.13 -16.37
N GLY A 49 28.92 8.90 -16.10
CA GLY A 49 27.53 8.63 -16.44
C GLY A 49 26.76 7.93 -15.33
N VAL A 50 27.31 7.70 -14.15
CA VAL A 50 26.52 7.13 -13.03
C VAL A 50 25.81 8.24 -12.28
N SER A 51 24.50 8.12 -12.11
CA SER A 51 23.71 8.98 -11.23
C SER A 51 23.53 8.28 -9.89
N VAL A 52 23.85 8.98 -8.80
CA VAL A 52 23.80 8.45 -7.44
C VAL A 52 22.86 9.29 -6.61
N SER A 53 22.05 8.61 -5.79
CA SER A 53 21.19 9.25 -4.81
C SER A 53 21.64 8.91 -3.39
N VAL A 54 21.87 9.94 -2.59
CA VAL A 54 22.39 9.85 -1.22
C VAL A 54 21.42 10.45 -0.19
N ARG A 55 21.47 9.94 1.04
CA ARG A 55 20.92 10.58 2.22
C ARG A 55 22.07 10.95 3.15
N VAL A 56 21.96 12.13 3.74
CA VAL A 56 22.93 12.66 4.70
C VAL A 56 22.25 12.78 6.07
N ASP A 57 23.00 12.53 7.13
CA ASP A 57 22.55 12.75 8.51
C ASP A 57 22.66 14.23 8.91
N CYS A 58 22.32 14.55 10.16
CA CYS A 58 22.38 15.91 10.70
C CYS A 58 23.80 16.52 10.70
N ASP A 59 24.82 15.67 10.69
CA ASP A 59 26.23 16.06 10.65
C ASP A 59 26.76 16.14 9.20
N GLY A 60 25.91 15.89 8.21
CA GLY A 60 26.25 15.94 6.78
C GLY A 60 26.90 14.66 6.26
N ASN A 61 26.98 13.59 7.06
CA ASN A 61 27.59 12.33 6.63
C ASN A 61 26.61 11.49 5.82
N VAL A 62 27.11 10.88 4.74
CA VAL A 62 26.30 10.00 3.88
C VAL A 62 26.06 8.66 4.56
N PHE A 63 24.81 8.33 4.88
CA PHE A 63 24.45 7.04 5.52
C PHE A 63 23.67 6.09 4.60
N ASP A 64 23.05 6.56 3.52
CA ASP A 64 22.37 5.70 2.53
C ASP A 64 22.65 6.18 1.11
N ARG A 65 23.26 5.32 0.29
CA ARG A 65 23.71 5.64 -1.06
C ARG A 65 23.25 4.59 -2.07
N LYS A 66 22.65 5.02 -3.18
CA LYS A 66 22.11 4.12 -4.22
C LYS A 66 22.40 4.65 -5.63
N THR A 67 22.83 3.77 -6.53
CA THR A 67 22.84 4.08 -7.97
C THR A 67 21.42 4.12 -8.51
N VAL A 68 21.04 5.27 -9.06
CA VAL A 68 19.69 5.53 -9.59
C VAL A 68 19.65 5.63 -11.11
N GLY A 69 20.80 5.86 -11.75
CA GLY A 69 20.86 6.01 -13.20
C GLY A 69 22.19 5.62 -13.82
N TYR A 70 22.13 5.28 -15.11
CA TYR A 70 23.29 5.05 -15.96
C TYR A 70 23.11 5.83 -17.26
N GLY A 71 24.12 6.64 -17.57
CA GLY A 71 24.14 7.63 -18.63
C GLY A 71 24.81 7.12 -19.89
N ARG A 72 25.16 8.06 -20.77
CA ARG A 72 25.59 7.80 -22.16
C ARG A 72 26.76 6.82 -22.26
N ARG A 73 27.79 6.95 -21.42
CA ARG A 73 28.98 6.08 -21.46
C ARG A 73 28.63 4.60 -21.26
N TYR A 74 27.80 4.29 -20.27
CA TYR A 74 27.32 2.94 -20.01
C TYR A 74 26.42 2.43 -21.14
N LYS A 75 25.53 3.28 -21.67
CA LYS A 75 24.68 2.92 -22.82
C LYS A 75 25.51 2.58 -24.06
N THR A 76 26.54 3.38 -24.37
CA THR A 76 27.43 3.14 -25.51
C THR A 76 28.25 1.86 -25.33
N ALA A 77 28.84 1.64 -24.15
CA ALA A 77 29.59 0.43 -23.85
C ALA A 77 28.70 -0.83 -23.94
N PHE A 78 27.48 -0.76 -23.39
CA PHE A 78 26.50 -1.83 -23.49
C PHE A 78 26.16 -2.17 -24.94
N ARG A 79 25.88 -1.14 -25.76
CA ARG A 79 25.59 -1.29 -27.19
C ARG A 79 26.73 -1.98 -27.91
N ALA A 80 27.96 -1.53 -27.70
CA ALA A 80 29.14 -2.12 -28.35
C ALA A 80 29.30 -3.61 -28.02
N LEU A 81 29.12 -4.01 -26.77
CA LEU A 81 29.19 -5.42 -26.37
C LEU A 81 28.10 -6.27 -27.02
N VAL A 82 26.85 -5.77 -27.02
CA VAL A 82 25.73 -6.47 -27.64
C VAL A 82 25.90 -6.58 -29.16
N SER A 83 26.36 -5.52 -29.82
CA SER A 83 26.66 -5.53 -31.27
C SER A 83 27.78 -6.51 -31.63
N ARG A 84 28.72 -6.80 -30.71
CA ARG A 84 29.74 -7.84 -30.86
C ARG A 84 29.23 -9.26 -30.57
N GLY A 85 27.91 -9.44 -30.43
CA GLY A 85 27.26 -10.74 -30.21
C GLY A 85 27.12 -11.15 -28.75
N MET A 86 27.53 -10.30 -27.79
CA MET A 86 27.38 -10.64 -26.37
C MET A 86 25.91 -10.59 -25.95
N ASN A 87 25.45 -11.61 -25.22
CA ASN A 87 24.09 -11.59 -24.69
C ASN A 87 23.93 -10.46 -23.64
N ALA A 88 22.74 -9.85 -23.60
CA ALA A 88 22.48 -8.68 -22.76
C ALA A 88 22.78 -8.87 -21.26
N PRO A 89 22.42 -10.00 -20.60
CA PRO A 89 22.81 -10.22 -19.21
C PRO A 89 24.33 -10.27 -19.00
N ALA A 90 25.09 -10.88 -19.91
CA ALA A 90 26.55 -10.90 -19.87
C ALA A 90 27.13 -9.51 -20.09
N ALA A 91 26.66 -8.79 -21.11
CA ALA A 91 27.06 -7.40 -21.38
C ALA A 91 26.77 -6.48 -20.18
N GLY A 92 25.64 -6.70 -19.50
CA GLY A 92 25.30 -5.96 -18.29
C GLY A 92 26.24 -6.21 -17.13
N ARG A 93 26.63 -7.47 -16.88
CA ARG A 93 27.62 -7.82 -15.85
C ARG A 93 29.00 -7.25 -16.18
N GLU A 94 29.36 -7.26 -17.46
CA GLU A 94 30.65 -6.76 -17.96
C GLU A 94 30.86 -5.31 -17.55
N ILE A 95 29.86 -4.45 -17.82
CA ILE A 95 29.91 -3.02 -17.48
C ILE A 95 29.34 -2.68 -16.10
N GLY A 96 28.96 -3.68 -15.29
CA GLY A 96 28.54 -3.46 -13.90
C GLY A 96 27.14 -2.87 -13.72
N ILE A 97 26.22 -3.10 -14.66
CA ILE A 97 24.80 -2.71 -14.53
C ILE A 97 23.93 -3.88 -14.04
N LYS A 98 22.84 -3.55 -13.35
CA LYS A 98 21.87 -4.56 -12.86
C LYS A 98 21.20 -5.30 -14.03
N LYS A 99 20.93 -6.60 -13.85
CA LYS A 99 20.28 -7.48 -14.85
C LYS A 99 18.99 -6.89 -15.44
N GLY A 100 18.15 -6.25 -14.63
CA GLY A 100 16.92 -5.61 -15.10
C GLY A 100 17.16 -4.44 -16.06
N VAL A 101 18.20 -3.64 -15.79
CA VAL A 101 18.60 -2.51 -16.65
C VAL A 101 19.14 -3.02 -17.99
N ALA A 102 19.99 -4.05 -17.96
CA ALA A 102 20.53 -4.69 -19.17
C ALA A 102 19.42 -5.25 -20.06
N TRP A 103 18.39 -5.87 -19.48
CA TRP A 103 17.23 -6.33 -20.24
C TRP A 103 16.43 -5.19 -20.87
N SER A 104 16.22 -4.09 -20.15
CA SER A 104 15.57 -2.90 -20.68
C SER A 104 16.32 -2.34 -21.89
N TRP A 105 17.64 -2.17 -21.76
CA TRP A 105 18.46 -1.61 -22.83
C TRP A 105 18.55 -2.54 -24.05
N LYS A 106 18.51 -3.86 -23.88
CA LYS A 106 18.44 -4.78 -25.04
C LYS A 106 17.26 -4.44 -25.97
N GLN A 107 16.12 -4.05 -25.40
CA GLN A 107 14.91 -3.70 -26.16
C GLN A 107 15.06 -2.36 -26.89
N GLU A 108 15.86 -1.43 -26.36
CA GLU A 108 16.17 -0.13 -26.98
C GLU A 108 17.23 -0.23 -28.10
N VAL A 109 18.15 -1.21 -28.01
CA VAL A 109 19.35 -1.30 -28.87
C VAL A 109 19.14 -2.09 -30.16
N LEU A 110 18.11 -2.94 -30.21
CA LEU A 110 17.78 -3.72 -31.40
C LEU A 110 16.47 -3.23 -32.02
N PRO A 111 16.47 -2.10 -32.75
CA PRO A 111 15.30 -1.69 -33.53
C PRO A 111 15.07 -2.75 -34.62
N GLY A 112 13.98 -3.51 -34.49
CA GLY A 112 13.61 -4.60 -35.41
C GLY A 112 13.49 -5.98 -34.76
N ALA A 113 14.08 -6.22 -33.58
CA ALA A 113 13.92 -7.50 -32.86
C ALA A 113 12.67 -7.53 -31.95
N SER A 114 11.90 -6.44 -31.89
CA SER A 114 10.98 -6.13 -30.78
C SER A 114 9.52 -5.90 -31.17
N GLN A 115 9.10 -6.13 -32.42
CA GLN A 115 7.67 -6.19 -32.74
C GLN A 115 7.34 -7.49 -33.47
N LEU A 116 6.77 -8.44 -32.72
CA LEU A 116 6.01 -9.51 -33.32
C LEU A 116 4.92 -8.89 -34.20
N SER A 117 4.75 -9.42 -35.42
CA SER A 117 3.65 -9.03 -36.30
C SER A 117 2.30 -9.11 -35.57
N GLY A 118 1.32 -8.34 -36.03
CA GLY A 118 -0.04 -8.39 -35.47
C GLY A 118 -0.61 -9.81 -35.43
N SER A 119 -0.39 -10.59 -36.49
CA SER A 119 -0.78 -11.99 -36.58
C SER A 119 -0.08 -12.87 -35.55
N CYS A 120 1.24 -12.73 -35.39
CA CYS A 120 1.99 -13.51 -34.42
C CYS A 120 1.55 -13.20 -32.98
N ARG A 121 1.31 -11.92 -32.65
CA ARG A 121 0.74 -11.54 -31.35
C ARG A 121 -0.64 -12.16 -31.15
N ALA A 122 -1.53 -12.09 -32.12
CA ALA A 122 -2.86 -12.70 -32.03
C ALA A 122 -2.79 -14.21 -31.75
N SER A 123 -1.90 -14.94 -32.44
CA SER A 123 -1.70 -16.37 -32.21
C SER A 123 -1.16 -16.68 -30.82
N LEU A 124 -0.17 -15.91 -30.32
CA LEU A 124 0.34 -16.10 -28.95
C LEU A 124 -0.72 -15.78 -27.89
N ARG A 125 -1.53 -14.73 -28.12
CA ARG A 125 -2.66 -14.36 -27.24
C ARG A 125 -3.71 -15.46 -27.18
N ALA A 126 -4.03 -16.08 -28.32
CA ALA A 126 -5.00 -17.18 -28.39
C ALA A 126 -4.49 -18.41 -27.64
N LYS A 127 -3.24 -18.81 -27.87
CA LYS A 127 -2.60 -19.92 -27.14
C LYS A 127 -2.59 -19.68 -25.64
N TRP A 128 -2.20 -18.47 -25.20
CA TRP A 128 -2.15 -18.16 -23.77
C TRP A 128 -3.53 -18.12 -23.13
N ARG A 129 -4.56 -17.61 -23.85
CA ARG A 129 -5.95 -17.71 -23.42
C ARG A 129 -6.37 -19.16 -23.20
N ALA A 130 -6.14 -20.03 -24.18
CA ALA A 130 -6.48 -21.44 -24.07
C ALA A 130 -5.80 -22.11 -22.86
N CYS A 131 -4.50 -21.86 -22.63
CA CYS A 131 -3.78 -22.39 -21.46
C CYS A 131 -4.34 -21.89 -20.11
N VAL A 132 -4.78 -20.63 -20.07
CA VAL A 132 -5.35 -20.03 -18.86
C VAL A 132 -6.79 -20.51 -18.66
N GLU A 133 -7.58 -20.68 -19.71
CA GLU A 133 -8.97 -21.15 -19.63
C GLU A 133 -9.07 -22.64 -19.29
N SER A 134 -8.13 -23.47 -19.75
CA SER A 134 -8.08 -24.91 -19.43
C SER A 134 -7.52 -25.23 -18.04
N ALA A 135 -6.89 -24.27 -17.37
CA ALA A 135 -6.29 -24.48 -16.06
C ALA A 135 -7.28 -24.34 -14.89
N PRO A 136 -7.11 -25.11 -13.79
CA PRO A 136 -7.95 -25.02 -12.59
C PRO A 136 -8.04 -23.60 -12.04
N VAL A 137 -9.23 -23.19 -11.60
CA VAL A 137 -9.56 -21.81 -11.22
C VAL A 137 -8.67 -21.28 -10.09
N GLU A 138 -8.30 -22.14 -9.14
CA GLU A 138 -7.58 -21.83 -7.90
C GLU A 138 -6.12 -21.46 -8.14
N ARG A 139 -5.51 -22.03 -9.18
CA ARG A 139 -4.09 -21.84 -9.53
C ARG A 139 -3.88 -21.53 -11.02
N ARG A 140 -4.91 -20.99 -11.65
CA ARG A 140 -5.04 -20.83 -13.10
C ARG A 140 -3.78 -20.31 -13.79
N LEU A 141 -3.26 -19.17 -13.34
CA LEU A 141 -2.04 -18.58 -13.91
C LEU A 141 -0.76 -19.34 -13.56
N LYS A 142 -0.71 -19.99 -12.40
CA LYS A 142 0.45 -20.79 -11.98
C LYS A 142 0.53 -22.06 -12.82
N THR A 143 -0.58 -22.77 -12.98
CA THR A 143 -0.67 -23.96 -13.82
C THR A 143 -0.41 -23.62 -15.29
N ALA A 144 -1.02 -22.55 -15.83
CA ALA A 144 -0.73 -22.10 -17.20
C ALA A 144 0.74 -21.71 -17.41
N TYR A 145 1.38 -21.11 -16.39
CA TYR A 145 2.82 -20.83 -16.42
C TYR A 145 3.64 -22.12 -16.44
N GLU A 146 3.32 -23.10 -15.62
CA GLU A 146 4.04 -24.38 -15.52
C GLU A 146 3.92 -25.18 -16.83
N MET A 147 2.74 -25.18 -17.46
CA MET A 147 2.51 -25.80 -18.77
C MET A 147 3.29 -25.12 -19.89
N GLU A 148 3.28 -23.78 -19.93
CA GLU A 148 3.76 -23.01 -21.08
C GLU A 148 4.70 -21.87 -20.69
N ARG A 149 5.83 -22.23 -20.05
CA ARG A 149 6.87 -21.27 -19.59
C ARG A 149 7.47 -20.45 -20.72
N GLY A 150 7.62 -21.06 -21.90
CA GLY A 150 8.16 -20.40 -23.10
C GLY A 150 7.22 -19.32 -23.62
N LEU A 151 5.92 -19.62 -23.70
CA LEU A 151 4.88 -18.67 -24.12
C LEU A 151 4.77 -17.49 -23.15
N TYR A 152 4.81 -17.76 -21.84
CA TYR A 152 4.85 -16.74 -20.80
C TYR A 152 5.99 -15.73 -21.04
N ARG A 153 7.22 -16.22 -21.27
CA ARG A 153 8.38 -15.35 -21.49
C ARG A 153 8.24 -14.55 -22.78
N ARG A 154 7.75 -15.15 -23.86
CA ARG A 154 7.54 -14.46 -25.15
C ARG A 154 6.51 -13.34 -25.03
N LEU A 155 5.35 -13.60 -24.44
CA LEU A 155 4.30 -12.59 -24.26
C LEU A 155 4.73 -11.48 -23.30
N HIS A 156 5.41 -11.82 -22.20
CA HIS A 156 5.96 -10.83 -21.28
C HIS A 156 7.01 -9.91 -21.94
N THR A 157 7.70 -10.42 -22.97
CA THR A 157 8.76 -9.69 -23.68
C THR A 157 8.21 -8.84 -24.82
N TYR A 158 7.31 -9.40 -25.63
CA TYR A 158 6.90 -8.81 -26.92
C TYR A 158 5.46 -8.28 -26.95
N ASP A 159 4.66 -8.54 -25.91
CA ASP A 159 3.28 -8.07 -25.81
C ASP A 159 2.89 -7.77 -24.36
N ARG A 160 3.81 -7.10 -23.66
CA ARG A 160 3.80 -6.92 -22.20
C ARG A 160 2.53 -6.27 -21.70
N THR A 161 2.05 -5.20 -22.35
CA THR A 161 0.87 -4.45 -21.90
C THR A 161 -0.38 -5.31 -21.94
N TRP A 162 -0.61 -6.01 -23.05
CA TRP A 162 -1.72 -6.96 -23.16
C TRP A 162 -1.58 -8.08 -22.15
N PHE A 163 -0.39 -8.68 -22.04
CA PHE A 163 -0.13 -9.81 -21.16
C PHE A 163 -0.36 -9.49 -19.68
N LEU A 164 0.11 -8.33 -19.22
CA LEU A 164 -0.10 -7.86 -17.85
C LEU A 164 -1.58 -7.56 -17.58
N SER A 165 -2.27 -6.91 -18.52
CA SER A 165 -3.71 -6.63 -18.40
C SER A 165 -4.53 -7.92 -18.38
N PHE A 166 -4.30 -8.83 -19.33
CA PHE A 166 -4.96 -10.13 -19.38
C PHE A 166 -4.72 -10.95 -18.10
N ASN A 167 -3.46 -11.08 -17.67
CA ASN A 167 -3.15 -11.79 -16.44
C ASN A 167 -3.69 -11.08 -15.21
N SER A 168 -3.79 -9.75 -15.15
CA SER A 168 -4.41 -9.09 -14.00
C SER A 168 -5.89 -9.44 -13.82
N ARG A 169 -6.62 -9.69 -14.91
CA ARG A 169 -8.03 -10.14 -14.89
C ARG A 169 -8.16 -11.60 -14.43
N HIS A 170 -7.14 -12.42 -14.70
CA HIS A 170 -7.08 -13.85 -14.38
C HIS A 170 -6.25 -14.17 -13.15
N ARG A 171 -5.55 -13.17 -12.59
CA ARG A 171 -5.14 -13.15 -11.20
C ARG A 171 -6.45 -13.08 -10.47
N SER A 172 -7.03 -14.27 -10.22
CA SER A 172 -8.05 -14.48 -9.22
C SER A 172 -7.71 -13.53 -8.10
N SER A 173 -8.63 -12.64 -7.77
CA SER A 173 -8.43 -11.45 -6.95
C SER A 173 -8.05 -11.79 -5.51
N ARG A 174 -7.25 -12.84 -5.24
CA ARG A 174 -7.54 -13.77 -4.15
C ARG A 174 -9.07 -13.86 -4.04
N ARG A 175 -9.73 -14.62 -4.92
CA ARG A 175 -10.91 -15.34 -4.42
C ARG A 175 -10.36 -16.30 -3.38
N ARG A 176 -10.09 -15.74 -2.20
CA ARG A 176 -10.07 -16.41 -0.92
C ARG A 176 -11.32 -17.28 -0.97
N GLY A 177 -11.18 -18.59 -0.82
CA GLY A 177 -12.35 -19.46 -0.63
C GLY A 177 -13.23 -18.92 0.50
N GLY A 178 -14.41 -19.45 0.74
CA GLY A 178 -15.29 -18.94 1.82
C GLY A 178 -14.62 -18.82 3.20
N ALA A 179 -13.53 -19.55 3.46
CA ALA A 179 -12.83 -19.58 4.75
C ALA A 179 -12.39 -18.21 5.29
N PRO A 180 -11.71 -17.30 4.56
CA PRO A 180 -11.33 -16.00 5.13
C PRO A 180 -12.48 -14.99 5.24
N LEU A 181 -13.61 -15.20 4.54
CA LEU A 181 -14.82 -14.40 4.74
C LEU A 181 -15.54 -14.83 6.02
N MET A 182 -15.69 -16.14 6.24
CA MET A 182 -16.27 -16.67 7.47
C MET A 182 -15.43 -16.31 8.69
N GLU A 183 -14.10 -16.36 8.60
CA GLU A 183 -13.20 -15.90 9.66
C GLU A 183 -13.39 -14.39 9.94
N THR A 184 -13.57 -13.59 8.89
CA THR A 184 -13.84 -12.15 9.05
C THR A 184 -15.19 -11.93 9.73
N PHE A 185 -16.22 -12.71 9.41
CA PHE A 185 -17.52 -12.63 10.06
C PHE A 185 -17.43 -13.01 11.55
N ALA A 186 -16.77 -14.12 11.86
CA ALA A 186 -16.55 -14.55 13.25
C ALA A 186 -15.83 -13.47 14.07
N ARG A 187 -14.75 -12.87 13.53
CA ARG A 187 -14.05 -11.75 14.19
C ARG A 187 -14.96 -10.54 14.41
N LEU A 188 -15.87 -10.25 13.49
CA LEU A 188 -16.83 -9.15 13.64
C LEU A 188 -17.92 -9.46 14.66
N ASP A 189 -18.38 -10.71 14.73
CA ASP A 189 -19.37 -11.16 15.71
C ASP A 189 -18.79 -11.14 17.12
N ASP A 190 -17.55 -11.58 17.29
CA ASP A 190 -16.85 -11.51 18.58
C ASP A 190 -16.53 -10.07 18.96
N ALA A 191 -16.15 -9.21 18.00
CA ALA A 191 -16.02 -7.78 18.24
C ALA A 191 -17.33 -7.14 18.71
N ARG A 192 -18.48 -7.55 18.15
CA ARG A 192 -19.79 -7.09 18.60
C ARG A 192 -20.05 -7.49 20.05
N LYS A 193 -19.83 -8.76 20.41
CA LYS A 193 -20.01 -9.24 21.79
C LYS A 193 -19.14 -8.45 22.77
N LEU A 194 -17.87 -8.24 22.41
CA LEU A 194 -16.92 -7.52 23.22
C LEU A 194 -17.34 -6.06 23.45
N ILE A 195 -17.75 -5.34 22.40
CA ILE A 195 -18.19 -3.93 22.53
C ILE A 195 -19.51 -3.86 23.31
N ALA A 196 -20.47 -4.74 23.02
CA ALA A 196 -21.77 -4.74 23.68
C ALA A 196 -21.65 -5.01 25.19
N GLY A 197 -20.65 -5.78 25.62
CA GLY A 197 -20.38 -6.08 27.03
C GLY A 197 -19.62 -5.00 27.81
N ARG A 198 -19.20 -3.90 27.18
CA ARG A 198 -18.50 -2.80 27.89
C ARG A 198 -19.45 -1.95 28.71
N LEU A 199 -18.98 -1.51 29.87
CA LEU A 199 -19.65 -0.59 30.78
C LEU A 199 -18.74 0.62 31.07
N PRO A 200 -19.28 1.87 31.05
CA PRO A 200 -20.62 2.25 30.60
C PRO A 200 -20.91 1.82 29.15
N PRO A 201 -22.19 1.66 28.76
CA PRO A 201 -22.56 1.26 27.41
C PRO A 201 -21.81 2.03 26.31
N GLU A 202 -21.10 1.31 25.45
CA GLU A 202 -20.51 1.84 24.22
C GLU A 202 -21.39 1.54 23.00
N GLN A 203 -21.55 2.50 22.09
CA GLN A 203 -22.30 2.26 20.86
C GLN A 203 -21.54 1.31 19.93
N VAL A 204 -22.21 0.25 19.49
CA VAL A 204 -21.63 -0.68 18.50
C VAL A 204 -21.65 -0.04 17.10
N THR A 205 -20.63 0.73 16.77
CA THR A 205 -20.48 1.35 15.44
C THR A 205 -19.67 0.48 14.48
N ARG A 206 -19.89 0.62 13.17
CA ARG A 206 -19.04 -0.03 12.14
C ARG A 206 -17.55 0.26 12.34
N LYS A 207 -17.20 1.49 12.77
CA LYS A 207 -15.82 1.89 13.04
C LYS A 207 -15.23 1.13 14.22
N ALA A 208 -15.99 1.02 15.32
CA ALA A 208 -15.57 0.28 16.51
C ALA A 208 -15.41 -1.23 16.20
N LEU A 209 -16.38 -1.82 15.49
CA LEU A 209 -16.31 -3.21 15.04
C LEU A 209 -15.04 -3.50 14.23
N VAL A 210 -14.74 -2.68 13.22
CA VAL A 210 -13.52 -2.85 12.41
C VAL A 210 -12.25 -2.64 13.22
N ALA A 211 -12.24 -1.69 14.17
CA ALA A 211 -11.09 -1.44 15.02
C ALA A 211 -10.78 -2.65 15.92
N VAL A 212 -11.80 -3.19 16.59
CA VAL A 212 -11.67 -4.35 17.48
C VAL A 212 -11.33 -5.61 16.69
N ALA A 213 -12.04 -5.91 15.59
CA ALA A 213 -11.79 -7.10 14.76
C ALA A 213 -10.39 -7.10 14.10
N ARG A 214 -9.76 -5.92 13.99
CA ARG A 214 -8.41 -5.75 13.44
C ARG A 214 -7.31 -5.83 14.49
N ALA A 215 -7.61 -5.72 15.79
CA ALA A 215 -6.59 -5.47 16.83
C ALA A 215 -5.41 -6.46 16.80
N GLU A 216 -5.64 -7.71 16.42
CA GLU A 216 -4.64 -8.79 16.36
C GLU A 216 -3.99 -8.96 14.97
N LEU A 217 -4.33 -8.11 14.00
CA LEU A 217 -3.89 -8.25 12.61
C LEU A 217 -2.84 -7.19 12.24
N SER A 218 -1.75 -7.66 11.62
CA SER A 218 -0.77 -6.79 10.97
C SER A 218 -1.35 -6.21 9.67
N GLY A 219 -2.01 -5.06 9.77
CA GLY A 219 -2.60 -4.36 8.62
C GLY A 219 -4.12 -4.38 8.61
N ARG A 220 -4.75 -4.09 7.45
CA ARG A 220 -6.21 -3.91 7.35
C ARG A 220 -6.97 -5.23 7.56
N LEU A 221 -8.19 -5.13 8.09
CA LEU A 221 -9.12 -6.26 8.13
C LEU A 221 -9.32 -6.82 6.70
N PRO A 222 -9.06 -8.13 6.48
CA PRO A 222 -9.30 -8.78 5.20
C PRO A 222 -10.71 -8.51 4.66
N GLY A 223 -10.84 -8.24 3.37
CA GLY A 223 -12.14 -8.07 2.75
C GLY A 223 -12.94 -6.87 3.24
N CYS A 224 -12.34 -5.87 3.92
CA CYS A 224 -13.07 -4.71 4.44
C CYS A 224 -13.84 -3.89 3.38
N HIS A 225 -13.48 -4.02 2.11
CA HIS A 225 -14.18 -3.39 0.98
C HIS A 225 -15.20 -4.31 0.29
N ASP A 226 -15.24 -5.60 0.66
CA ASP A 226 -16.16 -6.61 0.14
C ASP A 226 -17.61 -6.28 0.49
N VAL A 227 -18.52 -6.53 -0.45
CA VAL A 227 -19.95 -6.22 -0.31
C VAL A 227 -20.60 -7.07 0.79
N ALA A 228 -20.22 -8.34 0.92
CA ALA A 228 -20.75 -9.24 1.95
C ALA A 228 -20.31 -8.79 3.34
N VAL A 229 -19.03 -8.39 3.51
CA VAL A 229 -18.51 -7.82 4.77
C VAL A 229 -19.19 -6.51 5.12
N LYS A 230 -19.41 -5.62 4.16
CA LYS A 230 -20.16 -4.37 4.39
C LYS A 230 -21.61 -4.63 4.81
N ARG A 231 -22.25 -5.63 4.21
CA ARG A 231 -23.62 -6.04 4.58
C ARG A 231 -23.65 -6.60 6.01
N HIS A 232 -22.72 -7.50 6.36
CA HIS A 232 -22.60 -8.04 7.72
C HIS A 232 -22.28 -6.96 8.77
N LEU A 233 -21.36 -6.04 8.47
CA LEU A 233 -21.11 -4.87 9.33
C LEU A 233 -22.35 -4.01 9.57
N SER A 234 -23.30 -4.02 8.63
CA SER A 234 -24.55 -3.25 8.76
C SER A 234 -25.54 -3.94 9.67
N THR A 235 -25.61 -5.28 9.66
CA THR A 235 -26.48 -6.06 10.56
C THR A 235 -25.96 -6.02 12.00
N LEU A 236 -24.64 -5.89 12.18
CA LEU A 236 -24.00 -5.81 13.50
C LEU A 236 -23.96 -4.39 14.08
N ALA A 237 -24.12 -3.35 13.27
CA ALA A 237 -24.08 -1.98 13.78
C ALA A 237 -25.37 -1.64 14.54
N GLU A 238 -25.21 -1.10 15.74
CA GLU A 238 -26.32 -0.68 16.59
C GLU A 238 -26.88 0.68 16.13
N ALA A 239 -28.19 0.72 15.93
CA ALA A 239 -28.90 1.96 15.66
C ALA A 239 -28.74 2.92 16.85
N LYS A 240 -28.58 4.21 16.55
CA LYS A 240 -28.33 5.22 17.57
C LYS A 240 -29.45 5.30 18.61
N SER A 241 -30.71 5.14 18.21
CA SER A 241 -31.85 5.13 19.14
C SER A 241 -31.71 4.01 20.18
N VAL A 242 -31.45 2.78 19.72
CA VAL A 242 -31.27 1.59 20.57
C VAL A 242 -30.12 1.78 21.56
N PHE A 243 -28.99 2.32 21.08
CA PHE A 243 -27.87 2.67 21.95
C PHE A 243 -28.27 3.67 23.05
N MET A 244 -28.98 4.73 22.66
CA MET A 244 -29.44 5.74 23.62
C MET A 244 -30.40 5.15 24.65
N ASP A 245 -31.29 4.24 24.27
CA ASP A 245 -32.20 3.56 25.21
C ASP A 245 -31.40 2.75 26.25
N ARG A 246 -30.46 1.91 25.80
CA ARG A 246 -29.60 1.12 26.72
C ARG A 246 -28.75 2.00 27.64
N LEU A 247 -28.24 3.12 27.11
CA LEU A 247 -27.47 4.07 27.90
C LEU A 247 -28.34 4.74 28.98
N ILE A 248 -29.60 5.09 28.64
CA ILE A 248 -30.56 5.64 29.60
C ILE A 248 -30.87 4.61 30.70
N ASP A 249 -31.14 3.35 30.33
CA ASP A 249 -31.43 2.27 31.28
C ASP A 249 -30.29 2.07 32.27
N TYR A 250 -29.05 2.00 31.76
CA TYR A 250 -27.85 1.92 32.61
C TYR A 250 -27.76 3.08 33.62
N TRP A 251 -28.08 4.30 33.20
CA TRP A 251 -28.03 5.46 34.09
C TRP A 251 -29.22 5.54 35.05
N PHE A 252 -30.39 4.99 34.70
CA PHE A 252 -31.49 4.84 35.66
C PHE A 252 -31.10 3.92 36.82
N GLU A 253 -30.48 2.78 36.53
CA GLU A 253 -29.99 1.86 37.56
C GLU A 253 -28.85 2.50 38.37
N ARG A 254 -27.88 3.12 37.69
CA ARG A 254 -26.69 3.68 38.34
C ARG A 254 -26.98 4.89 39.22
N LEU A 255 -28.03 5.65 38.92
CA LEU A 255 -28.46 6.84 39.65
C LEU A 255 -29.71 6.58 40.50
N ALA A 256 -30.11 5.33 40.68
CA ALA A 256 -31.17 4.98 41.63
C ALA A 256 -30.74 5.42 43.04
N GLY A 257 -31.59 6.20 43.73
CA GLY A 257 -31.28 6.81 45.03
C GLY A 257 -30.44 8.10 44.99
N GLU A 258 -29.94 8.52 43.82
CA GLU A 258 -29.22 9.80 43.68
C GLU A 258 -30.20 10.95 43.42
N ARG A 259 -29.98 12.11 44.05
CA ARG A 259 -30.84 13.29 43.88
C ARG A 259 -30.57 14.00 42.54
N VAL A 260 -31.15 13.46 41.48
CA VAL A 260 -31.15 14.07 40.14
C VAL A 260 -32.46 14.82 39.92
N VAL A 261 -32.38 16.15 39.78
CA VAL A 261 -33.57 17.02 39.78
C VAL A 261 -33.96 17.54 38.39
N SER A 262 -33.15 17.27 37.36
CA SER A 262 -33.45 17.76 36.01
C SER A 262 -32.88 16.90 34.90
N LEU A 263 -33.52 16.98 33.73
CA LEU A 263 -33.05 16.35 32.49
C LEU A 263 -31.64 16.85 32.10
N ALA A 264 -31.30 18.10 32.42
CA ALA A 264 -29.99 18.67 32.14
C ALA A 264 -28.90 18.00 33.00
N GLN A 265 -29.18 17.84 34.29
CA GLN A 265 -28.28 17.15 35.22
C GLN A 265 -28.11 15.68 34.83
N PHE A 266 -29.20 14.97 34.53
CA PHE A 266 -29.15 13.58 34.06
C PHE A 266 -28.30 13.42 32.80
N SER A 267 -28.48 14.31 31.81
CA SER A 267 -27.71 14.29 30.57
C SER A 267 -26.22 14.59 30.78
N ALA A 268 -25.90 15.47 31.75
CA ALA A 268 -24.52 15.79 32.11
C ALA A 268 -23.82 14.61 32.77
N LEU A 269 -24.46 13.97 33.75
CA LEU A 269 -23.96 12.74 34.38
C LEU A 269 -23.80 11.61 33.37
N GLY A 270 -24.77 11.48 32.46
CA GLY A 270 -24.75 10.45 31.44
C GLY A 270 -23.79 10.70 30.27
N GLY A 271 -23.17 11.87 30.20
CA GLY A 271 -22.23 12.22 29.13
C GLY A 271 -22.86 12.33 27.74
N PHE A 272 -24.15 12.64 27.62
CA PHE A 272 -24.83 12.78 26.33
C PHE A 272 -25.62 14.09 26.18
N SER A 273 -25.79 14.53 24.93
CA SER A 273 -26.48 15.79 24.64
C SER A 273 -28.00 15.62 24.57
N ARG A 274 -28.74 16.43 25.33
CA ARG A 274 -30.22 16.54 25.31
C ARG A 274 -30.81 16.67 23.90
N LYS A 275 -30.17 17.45 23.03
CA LYS A 275 -30.61 17.67 21.63
C LYS A 275 -30.63 16.39 20.79
N ARG A 276 -29.98 15.32 21.25
CA ARG A 276 -29.87 14.04 20.55
C ARG A 276 -30.92 13.01 20.99
N LEU A 277 -31.73 13.32 22.01
CA LEU A 277 -32.79 12.44 22.50
C LEU A 277 -34.04 12.55 21.64
N ALA A 278 -34.63 11.40 21.31
CA ALA A 278 -35.98 11.35 20.75
C ALA A 278 -37.03 11.82 21.77
N ALA A 279 -38.23 12.19 21.31
CA ALA A 279 -39.31 12.64 22.19
C ALA A 279 -39.67 11.59 23.25
N ALA A 280 -39.82 10.32 22.84
CA ALA A 280 -40.09 9.21 23.75
C ALA A 280 -38.99 9.04 24.81
N GLN A 281 -37.71 9.15 24.43
CA GLN A 281 -36.57 9.05 25.36
C GLN A 281 -36.56 10.20 26.38
N ARG A 282 -36.90 11.42 25.96
CA ARG A 282 -37.05 12.55 26.89
C ARG A 282 -38.20 12.30 27.86
N ALA A 283 -39.34 11.85 27.37
CA ALA A 283 -40.50 11.53 28.22
C ALA A 283 -40.16 10.45 29.24
N ARG A 284 -39.44 9.39 28.86
CA ARG A 284 -38.96 8.35 29.78
C ARG A 284 -38.11 8.92 30.92
N ILE A 285 -37.13 9.78 30.60
CA ILE A 285 -36.27 10.40 31.62
C ILE A 285 -37.07 11.35 32.49
N VAL A 286 -37.97 12.16 31.93
CA VAL A 286 -38.81 13.09 32.72
C VAL A 286 -39.74 12.32 33.65
N ASN A 287 -40.38 11.25 33.17
CA ASN A 287 -41.23 10.40 34.00
C ASN A 287 -40.43 9.74 35.11
N TRP A 288 -39.23 9.22 34.79
CA TRP A 288 -38.31 8.73 35.81
C TRP A 288 -38.05 9.85 36.81
N LEU A 289 -37.59 11.04 36.40
CA LEU A 289 -37.28 12.19 37.28
C LEU A 289 -38.42 12.70 38.17
N SER A 290 -39.68 12.45 37.83
CA SER A 290 -40.85 12.83 38.63
C SER A 290 -41.35 11.74 39.57
N ASP A 291 -40.78 10.53 39.52
CA ASP A 291 -41.17 9.43 40.39
C ASP A 291 -40.55 9.64 41.78
N ASP A 292 -41.37 10.06 42.74
CA ASP A 292 -40.97 10.36 44.13
C ASP A 292 -40.68 9.12 44.98
N SER A 293 -40.78 7.90 44.39
CA SER A 293 -40.50 6.64 45.08
C SER A 293 -39.06 6.13 44.94
N ARG A 294 -38.15 6.95 44.40
CA ARG A 294 -36.75 6.61 44.08
C ARG A 294 -35.73 6.87 45.17
#